data_AF-A0A9P4R3N4-F1
#
_entry.id   AF-A0A9P4R3N4-F1
#
_cell.length_a   1.000
_cell.length_b   1.000
_cell.length_c   1.000
_cell.angle_alpha   90.00
_cell.angle_beta   90.00
_cell.angle_gamma   90.00
#
_symmetry.space_group_name_H-M   'P 1'
#
loop_
_entity.id
_entity.type
_entity.pdbx_description
1 polymer ?
#
loop_
_entity_poly.entity_id
_entity_poly.type
_entity_poly.pdbx_seq_one_letter_code
_entity_poly.pdbx_strand_id
1 'polypeptide(L)'
;FVCKRSGGRTLLQEAENMIFLAEHTRVRVAKVYAVFIDHVDKAAHEQAIYLVSEFIPGVTLFSEYVAVMSAESKKLLCASIADQFRLLRSVPSPDGSFGRIFHQGIEPYASFLRGHYKEMSGPFDT
;
A
#
# COMPACT_ATOMS: atom_id res chain seq x y z
N PHE A 1 12.07 10.75 8.80
CA PHE A 1 11.22 10.39 7.65
C PHE A 1 11.86 9.21 6.92
N VAL A 2 11.10 8.47 6.11
CA VAL A 2 11.60 7.40 5.23
C VAL A 2 11.39 7.83 3.79
N CYS A 3 12.34 7.51 2.91
CA CYS A 3 12.22 7.73 1.47
C CYS A 3 12.33 6.39 0.75
N LYS A 4 11.27 5.98 0.04
CA LYS A 4 11.26 4.80 -0.83
C LYS A 4 11.48 5.27 -2.27
N ARG A 5 12.24 4.48 -3.05
CA ARG A 5 12.50 4.70 -4.47
C ARG A 5 12.12 3.45 -5.26
N SER A 6 11.42 3.61 -6.39
CA SER A 6 11.07 2.52 -7.30
C SER A 6 10.97 3.02 -8.74
N GLY A 7 11.28 2.18 -9.72
CA GLY A 7 10.95 2.44 -11.13
C GLY A 7 9.50 2.09 -11.49
N GLY A 8 8.79 1.37 -10.61
CA GLY A 8 7.41 0.94 -10.82
C GLY A 8 6.38 1.87 -10.20
N ARG A 9 5.19 1.94 -10.82
CA ARG A 9 4.04 2.78 -10.39
C ARG A 9 3.41 2.35 -9.06
N THR A 10 3.86 1.24 -8.48
CA THR A 10 3.37 0.72 -7.19
C THR A 10 3.51 1.71 -6.04
N LEU A 11 4.56 2.55 -6.04
CA LEU A 11 4.72 3.59 -5.02
C LEU A 11 3.69 4.72 -5.13
N LEU A 12 3.21 5.04 -6.34
CA LEU A 12 2.12 6.01 -6.51
C LEU A 12 0.83 5.44 -5.93
N GLN A 13 0.53 4.17 -6.25
CA GLN A 13 -0.63 3.48 -5.69
C GLN A 13 -0.55 3.36 -4.16
N GLU A 14 0.62 3.06 -3.61
CA GLU A 14 0.83 3.03 -2.16
C GLU A 14 0.55 4.41 -1.53
N ALA A 15 1.05 5.49 -2.13
CA ALA A 15 0.83 6.85 -1.65
C ALA A 15 -0.66 7.24 -1.69
N GLU A 16 -1.35 6.98 -2.80
CA GLU A 16 -2.80 7.21 -2.95
C GLU A 16 -3.60 6.47 -1.87
N ASN A 17 -3.31 5.19 -1.67
CA ASN A 17 -3.99 4.38 -0.65
C ASN A 17 -3.74 4.93 0.76
N MET A 18 -2.51 5.31 1.08
CA MET A 18 -2.16 5.86 2.40
C MET A 18 -2.85 7.21 2.66
N ILE A 19 -2.88 8.10 1.67
CA ILE A 19 -3.57 9.40 1.77
C ILE A 19 -5.08 9.16 1.96
N PHE A 20 -5.68 8.32 1.12
CA PHE A 20 -7.11 8.00 1.22
C PHE A 20 -7.48 7.44 2.60
N LEU A 21 -6.73 6.44 3.08
CA LEU A 21 -6.97 5.82 4.39
C LEU A 21 -6.83 6.82 5.54
N ALA A 22 -5.84 7.71 5.47
CA ALA A 22 -5.61 8.73 6.50
C ALA A 22 -6.75 9.77 6.58
N GLU A 23 -7.33 10.13 5.44
CA GLU A 23 -8.37 11.15 5.35
C GLU A 23 -9.78 10.61 5.64
N HIS A 24 -10.06 9.35 5.28
CA HIS A 24 -11.43 8.82 5.26
C HIS A 24 -11.67 7.71 6.28
N THR A 25 -10.65 7.24 7.00
CA THR A 25 -10.77 6.07 7.87
C THR A 25 -10.03 6.24 9.19
N ARG A 26 -10.16 5.25 10.08
CA ARG A 26 -9.39 5.16 11.34
C ARG A 26 -8.22 4.18 11.24
N VAL A 27 -7.91 3.69 10.04
CA VAL A 27 -6.78 2.78 9.82
C VAL A 27 -5.49 3.56 10.06
N ARG A 28 -4.60 2.99 10.89
CA ARG A 28 -3.30 3.61 11.14
C ARG A 28 -2.40 3.39 9.94
N VAL A 29 -2.00 4.48 9.31
CA VAL A 29 -1.06 4.52 8.19
C VAL A 29 -0.01 5.59 8.47
N ALA A 30 1.20 5.42 7.93
CA ALA A 30 2.23 6.45 8.06
C ALA A 30 1.78 7.72 7.32
N LYS A 31 2.06 8.90 7.89
CA LYS A 31 1.78 10.15 7.17
C LYS A 31 2.62 10.27 5.90
N VAL A 32 2.00 10.56 4.76
CA VAL A 32 2.71 10.89 3.51
C VAL A 32 3.09 12.37 3.53
N TYR A 33 4.36 12.68 3.28
CA TYR A 33 4.86 14.06 3.18
C TYR A 33 4.99 14.51 1.73
N ALA A 34 5.46 13.62 0.85
CA ALA A 34 5.60 13.92 -0.57
C ALA A 34 5.60 12.62 -1.39
N VAL A 35 5.11 12.71 -2.62
CA VAL A 35 5.31 11.71 -3.67
C VAL A 35 5.61 12.44 -4.98
N PHE A 36 6.67 12.03 -5.67
CA PHE A 36 7.09 12.70 -6.90
C PHE A 36 7.84 11.75 -7.84
N ILE A 37 7.87 12.12 -9.12
CA ILE A 37 8.57 11.40 -10.18
C ILE A 37 9.80 12.22 -10.57
N ASP A 38 10.95 11.57 -10.59
CA ASP A 38 12.19 12.11 -11.12
C ASP A 38 12.52 11.41 -12.44
N HIS A 39 12.87 12.20 -13.45
CA HIS A 39 13.28 11.69 -14.75
C HIS A 39 14.80 11.55 -14.76
N VAL A 40 15.28 10.42 -14.23
CA VAL A 40 16.70 10.13 -14.01
C VAL A 40 17.49 10.17 -15.32
N ASP A 41 16.92 9.60 -16.38
CA ASP A 41 17.44 9.73 -17.74
C ASP A 41 16.27 9.93 -18.72
N LYS A 42 16.21 11.15 -19.29
CA LYS A 42 15.19 11.53 -20.26
C LYS A 42 15.33 10.79 -21.59
N ALA A 43 16.53 10.37 -21.98
CA ALA A 43 16.79 9.65 -23.22
C ALA A 43 16.45 8.16 -23.10
N ALA A 44 16.67 7.55 -21.93
CA ALA A 44 16.33 6.16 -21.65
C ALA A 44 14.87 5.96 -21.16
N HIS A 45 14.08 7.04 -21.07
CA HIS A 45 12.75 7.04 -20.44
C HIS A 45 12.75 6.45 -19.02
N GLU A 46 13.88 6.54 -18.31
CA GLU A 46 14.00 6.01 -16.96
C GLU A 46 13.39 7.01 -15.98
N GLN A 47 12.36 6.55 -15.26
CA GLN A 47 11.68 7.33 -14.23
C GLN A 47 11.89 6.65 -12.88
N ALA A 48 12.17 7.45 -11.85
CA ALA A 48 12.19 7.01 -10.47
C ALA A 48 11.07 7.72 -9.71
N ILE A 49 10.20 6.93 -9.08
CA ILE A 49 9.18 7.43 -8.18
C ILE A 49 9.75 7.41 -6.77
N TYR A 50 9.57 8.53 -6.06
CA TYR A 50 9.94 8.69 -4.66
C TYR A 50 8.70 8.87 -3.80
N LEU A 51 8.63 8.14 -2.70
CA LEU A 51 7.62 8.30 -1.66
C LEU A 51 8.31 8.65 -0.34
N VAL A 52 8.03 9.86 0.17
CA VAL A 52 8.53 10.36 1.45
C VAL A 52 7.42 10.30 2.48
N SER A 53 7.64 9.55 3.56
CA SER A 53 6.65 9.33 4.61
C SER A 53 7.24 9.43 6.02
N GLU A 54 6.34 9.45 6.99
CA GLU A 54 6.66 9.33 8.41
C GLU A 54 7.50 8.09 8.69
N PHE A 55 8.51 8.27 9.52
CA PHE A 55 9.24 7.15 10.09
C PHE A 55 8.47 6.66 11.31
N ILE A 56 7.97 5.43 11.25
CA ILE A 56 7.30 4.80 12.40
C ILE A 56 8.37 4.13 13.24
N PRO A 57 8.63 4.60 14.48
CA PRO A 57 9.57 3.93 15.38
C PRO A 57 9.01 2.57 15.77
N GLY A 58 9.84 1.54 15.67
CA GLY A 58 9.46 0.18 16.02
C GLY A 58 10.48 -0.84 15.56
N VAL A 59 10.19 -2.10 15.88
CA VAL A 59 10.99 -3.25 15.44
C VAL A 59 10.19 -3.99 14.38
N THR A 60 10.83 -4.32 13.27
CA THR A 60 10.25 -5.20 12.27
C THR A 60 10.04 -6.59 12.88
N LEU A 61 8.81 -7.08 12.86
CA LEU A 61 8.47 -8.41 13.36
C LEU A 61 8.95 -9.49 12.38
N PHE A 62 10.18 -9.94 12.57
CA PHE A 62 10.73 -11.10 11.85
C PHE A 62 10.31 -12.44 12.49
N SER A 63 10.43 -13.51 11.72
CA SER A 63 10.09 -14.88 12.11
C SER A 63 10.81 -15.32 13.39
N GLU A 64 12.06 -14.90 13.57
CA GLU A 64 12.91 -15.29 14.68
C GLU A 64 12.41 -14.69 16.00
N TYR A 65 11.93 -13.43 15.96
CA TYR A 65 11.30 -12.80 17.11
C TYR A 65 10.01 -13.51 17.48
N VAL A 66 9.17 -13.81 16.48
CA VAL A 66 7.91 -14.53 16.71
C VAL A 66 8.19 -15.93 17.28
N ALA A 67 9.23 -16.63 16.83
CA ALA A 67 9.56 -17.97 17.32
C ALA A 67 9.77 -18.00 18.84
N VAL A 68 10.54 -17.04 19.37
CA VAL A 68 10.91 -16.97 20.80
C VAL A 68 9.88 -16.27 21.69
N MET A 69 8.83 -15.66 21.13
CA MET A 69 7.76 -15.03 21.92
C MET A 69 6.97 -16.07 22.74
N SER A 70 6.59 -15.66 23.96
CA SER A 70 5.67 -16.42 24.80
C SER A 70 4.29 -16.58 24.13
N ALA A 71 3.53 -17.58 24.57
CA ALA A 71 2.18 -17.82 24.06
C ALA A 71 1.26 -16.60 24.27
N GLU A 72 1.35 -15.94 25.43
CA GLU A 72 0.56 -14.74 25.72
C GLU A 72 0.94 -13.56 24.81
N SER A 73 2.23 -13.32 24.57
CA SER A 73 2.66 -12.26 23.65
C SER A 73 2.23 -12.54 22.22
N LYS A 74 2.28 -13.80 21.78
CA LYS A 74 1.76 -14.22 20.46
C LYS A 74 0.25 -13.97 20.35
N LYS A 75 -0.51 -14.29 21.39
CA LYS A 75 -1.96 -14.05 21.44
C LYS A 75 -2.29 -12.57 21.31
N LEU A 76 -1.60 -11.70 22.05
CA LEU A 76 -1.77 -10.24 21.98
C LEU A 76 -1.38 -9.69 20.61
N LEU A 77 -0.28 -10.18 20.02
CA LEU A 77 0.15 -9.81 18.68
C LEU A 77 -0.91 -10.18 17.63
N CYS A 78 -1.39 -11.43 17.65
CA CYS A 78 -2.41 -11.91 16.73
C CYS A 78 -3.72 -11.12 16.86
N ALA A 79 -4.15 -10.81 18.09
CA ALA A 79 -5.32 -9.97 18.33
C ALA A 79 -5.16 -8.58 17.72
N SER A 80 -3.99 -7.95 17.91
CA SER A 80 -3.68 -6.63 17.37
C SER A 80 -3.68 -6.62 15.83
N ILE A 81 -3.09 -7.64 15.20
CA ILE A 81 -3.07 -7.80 13.74
C ILE A 81 -4.50 -8.02 13.22
N ALA A 82 -5.28 -8.89 13.88
CA ALA A 82 -6.67 -9.18 13.50
C ALA A 82 -7.54 -7.91 13.55
N ASP A 83 -7.37 -7.07 14.57
CA ASP A 83 -8.09 -5.80 14.67
C ASP A 83 -7.74 -4.82 13.55
N GLN A 84 -6.46 -4.68 13.19
CA GLN A 84 -6.07 -3.83 12.05
C GLN A 84 -6.66 -4.35 10.74
N PHE A 85 -6.63 -5.67 10.52
CA PHE A 85 -7.23 -6.29 9.36
C PHE A 85 -8.75 -6.10 9.30
N ARG A 86 -9.43 -6.17 10.44
CA ARG A 86 -10.88 -5.91 10.52
C ARG A 86 -11.20 -4.48 10.16
N LEU A 87 -10.43 -3.51 10.65
CA LEU A 87 -10.59 -2.10 10.29
C LEU A 87 -10.35 -1.89 8.79
N LEU A 88 -9.28 -2.46 8.23
CA LEU A 88 -8.98 -2.30 6.80
C LEU A 88 -10.08 -2.92 5.91
N ARG A 89 -10.61 -4.09 6.27
CA ARG A 89 -11.70 -4.74 5.53
C ARG A 89 -13.05 -4.07 5.70
N SER A 90 -13.22 -3.21 6.71
CA SER A 90 -14.45 -2.44 6.90
C SER A 90 -14.51 -1.18 6.05
N VAL A 91 -13.41 -0.83 5.36
CA VAL A 91 -13.36 0.33 4.47
C VAL A 91 -14.16 0.00 3.20
N PRO A 92 -15.23 0.76 2.88
CA PRO A 92 -15.98 0.55 1.66
C PRO A 92 -15.14 0.91 0.44
N SER A 93 -15.49 0.37 -0.73
CA SER A 93 -14.95 0.89 -1.97
C SER A 93 -15.37 2.38 -2.11
N PRO A 94 -14.44 3.31 -2.41
CA PRO A 94 -14.73 4.75 -2.42
C PRO A 94 -15.85 5.15 -3.39
N ASP A 95 -15.94 4.46 -4.53
CA ASP A 95 -16.84 4.77 -5.64
C ASP A 95 -17.74 3.58 -6.02
N GLY A 96 -17.76 2.53 -5.20
CA GLY A 96 -18.51 1.31 -5.50
C GLY A 96 -17.93 0.49 -6.65
N SER A 97 -16.67 0.72 -7.03
CA SER A 97 -15.99 -0.08 -8.05
C SER A 97 -14.95 -1.03 -7.44
N PHE A 98 -14.69 -2.13 -8.12
CA PHE A 98 -13.55 -2.99 -7.88
C PHE A 98 -12.36 -2.48 -8.70
N GLY A 99 -11.51 -1.68 -8.05
CA GLY A 99 -10.38 -1.01 -8.69
C GLY A 99 -9.45 -0.35 -7.68
N ARG A 100 -8.76 0.69 -8.14
CA ARG A 100 -7.94 1.62 -7.36
C ARG A 100 -8.72 2.89 -7.05
N ILE A 101 -8.22 3.65 -6.07
CA ILE A 101 -8.76 4.98 -5.71
C ILE A 101 -8.86 5.87 -6.96
N PHE A 102 -9.90 6.72 -7.01
CA PHE A 102 -10.24 7.58 -8.15
C PHE A 102 -10.68 6.84 -9.41
N HIS A 103 -11.42 5.73 -9.26
CA HIS A 103 -11.97 4.98 -10.39
C HIS A 103 -10.89 4.54 -11.39
N GLN A 104 -9.74 4.10 -10.86
CA GLN A 104 -8.61 3.64 -11.67
C GLN A 104 -8.62 2.11 -11.76
N GLY A 105 -8.15 1.57 -12.89
CA GLY A 105 -7.98 0.12 -13.04
C GLY A 105 -6.89 -0.44 -12.13
N ILE A 106 -6.78 -1.76 -12.05
CA ILE A 106 -5.72 -2.47 -11.33
C ILE A 106 -4.51 -2.63 -12.25
N GLU A 107 -3.30 -2.48 -11.71
CA GLU A 107 -2.04 -2.58 -12.48
C GLU A 107 -1.96 -3.92 -13.26
N PRO A 108 -1.42 -3.93 -14.50
CA PRO A 108 -1.46 -5.10 -15.37
C PRO A 108 -0.67 -6.30 -14.82
N TYR A 109 0.26 -6.04 -13.90
CA TYR A 109 1.09 -7.04 -13.23
C TYR A 109 0.45 -7.67 -11.99
N ALA A 110 -0.78 -7.28 -11.63
CA ALA A 110 -1.53 -7.93 -10.57
C ALA A 110 -1.94 -9.35 -10.98
N SER A 111 -1.26 -10.35 -10.40
CA SER A 111 -1.32 -11.76 -10.82
C SER A 111 -2.68 -12.46 -10.65
N PHE A 112 -3.66 -11.81 -10.03
CA PHE A 112 -4.98 -12.37 -9.77
C PHE A 112 -6.02 -12.04 -10.86
N LEU A 113 -5.68 -11.23 -11.87
CA LEU A 113 -6.58 -10.87 -12.98
C LEU A 113 -6.09 -11.47 -14.31
N ARG A 114 -7.03 -11.83 -15.19
CA ARG A 114 -6.74 -12.39 -16.52
C ARG A 114 -6.40 -11.30 -17.57
N GLY A 115 -5.72 -10.22 -17.17
CA GLY A 115 -5.43 -9.06 -18.01
C GLY A 115 -4.22 -9.19 -18.95
N HIS A 116 -3.52 -10.33 -18.92
CA HIS A 116 -2.37 -10.64 -19.78
C HIS A 116 -1.26 -9.57 -19.81
N TYR A 117 -1.11 -8.75 -18.76
CA TYR A 117 -0.09 -7.70 -18.67
C TYR A 117 -0.16 -6.61 -19.75
N LYS A 118 -1.27 -6.51 -20.50
CA LYS A 118 -1.37 -5.58 -21.65
C LYS A 118 -1.91 -4.21 -21.26
N GLU A 119 -2.89 -4.18 -20.37
CA GLU A 119 -3.60 -2.97 -19.97
C GLU A 119 -4.06 -3.06 -18.51
N MET A 120 -4.41 -1.90 -17.95
CA MET A 120 -5.01 -1.84 -16.62
C MET A 120 -6.31 -2.64 -16.63
N SER A 121 -6.54 -3.45 -15.59
CA SER A 121 -7.75 -4.26 -15.49
C SER A 121 -8.82 -3.56 -14.65
N GLY A 122 -9.97 -3.25 -15.26
CA GLY A 122 -11.04 -2.49 -14.59
C GLY A 122 -10.81 -0.96 -14.65
N PRO A 123 -11.43 -0.17 -13.75
CA PRO A 123 -12.25 -0.62 -12.62
C PRO A 123 -13.51 -1.34 -13.07
N PHE A 124 -14.10 -2.17 -12.20
CA PHE A 124 -15.36 -2.89 -12.48
C PHE A 124 -16.44 -2.40 -11.54
N ASP A 125 -17.57 -1.92 -12.04
CA ASP A 125 -18.69 -1.50 -11.19
C ASP A 125 -19.24 -2.69 -10.38
N THR A 126 -19.51 -2.49 -9.08
CA THR A 126 -20.01 -3.52 -8.16
C THR A 126 -21.34 -3.18 -7.50
#